data_AF-A0A2A5M4Q4-F1
#
_entry.id   AF-A0A2A5M4Q4-F1
#
_cell.length_a   1.000
_cell.length_b   1.000
_cell.length_c   1.000
_cell.angle_alpha   90.00
_cell.angle_beta   90.00
_cell.angle_gamma   90.00
#
_symmetry.space_group_name_H-M   'P 1'
#
loop_
_entity.id
_entity.type
_entity.pdbx_description
1 polymer ?
#
loop_
_entity_poly.entity_id
_entity_poly.type
_entity_poly.pdbx_seq_one_letter_code
_entity_poly.pdbx_strand_id
1 'polypeptide(L)'
;ANGVGKSTLAKIIAHAISPDSGSMHLGATIELGYFPQDTSNLICENLKLYEWLMSEKFKDLDEIRKCLGRMLFSGSDQEKMATSLSG
;
A
#
# COMPACT_ATOMS: atom_id res chain seq x y z
N ALA A 1 -14.61 -18.12 -8.37
CA ALA A 1 -13.68 -19.01 -7.64
C ALA A 1 -12.41 -18.26 -7.24
N ASN A 2 -11.88 -18.54 -6.03
CA ASN A 2 -10.50 -18.22 -5.70
C ASN A 2 -9.58 -19.16 -6.48
N GLY A 3 -8.45 -18.66 -6.99
CA GLY A 3 -7.56 -19.44 -7.88
C GLY A 3 -7.79 -19.29 -9.39
N VAL A 4 -8.83 -18.56 -9.84
CA VAL A 4 -9.06 -18.32 -11.30
C VAL A 4 -8.11 -17.28 -11.93
N GLY A 5 -7.08 -16.83 -11.20
CA GLY A 5 -6.08 -15.88 -11.74
C GLY A 5 -6.37 -14.39 -11.52
N LYS A 6 -7.37 -14.01 -10.72
CA LYS A 6 -7.68 -12.58 -10.43
C LYS A 6 -6.46 -11.78 -9.94
N SER A 7 -5.74 -12.32 -8.97
CA SER A 7 -4.54 -11.68 -8.42
C SER A 7 -3.41 -11.63 -9.45
N THR A 8 -3.29 -12.65 -10.30
CA THR A 8 -2.33 -12.67 -11.41
C THR A 8 -2.66 -11.57 -12.42
N LEU A 9 -3.92 -11.44 -12.82
CA LEU A 9 -4.37 -10.39 -13.73
C LEU A 9 -4.11 -9.00 -13.15
N ALA A 10 -4.45 -8.77 -11.86
CA ALA A 10 -4.17 -7.50 -11.20
C ALA A 10 -2.66 -7.19 -11.15
N LYS A 11 -1.81 -8.19 -10.91
CA LYS A 11 -0.34 -8.04 -10.95
C LYS A 11 0.18 -7.72 -12.34
N ILE A 12 -0.40 -8.31 -13.40
CA ILE A 12 -0.07 -7.97 -14.78
C ILE A 12 -0.45 -6.52 -15.07
N ILE A 13 -1.66 -6.09 -14.69
CA ILE A 13 -2.10 -4.68 -14.84
C ILE A 13 -1.16 -3.73 -14.09
N ALA A 14 -0.74 -4.13 -12.88
CA ALA A 14 0.18 -3.40 -12.04
C ALA A 14 1.65 -3.39 -12.53
N HIS A 15 1.97 -4.04 -13.66
CA HIS A 15 3.34 -4.30 -14.13
C HIS A 15 4.24 -5.04 -13.11
N ALA A 16 3.65 -5.69 -12.11
CA ALA A 16 4.39 -6.50 -11.15
C ALA A 16 4.81 -7.86 -11.76
N ILE A 17 4.13 -8.31 -12.81
CA ILE A 17 4.43 -9.53 -13.57
C ILE A 17 4.20 -9.25 -15.07
N SER A 18 5.08 -9.74 -15.94
CA SER A 18 4.90 -9.63 -17.39
C SER A 18 3.87 -10.64 -17.91
N PRO A 19 3.03 -10.29 -18.90
CA PRO A 19 2.16 -11.26 -19.55
C PRO A 19 2.99 -12.26 -20.36
N ASP A 20 2.56 -13.52 -20.39
CA ASP A 20 3.23 -14.56 -21.19
C ASP A 20 3.14 -14.28 -22.70
N SER A 21 2.08 -13.59 -23.12
CA SER A 21 1.86 -13.18 -24.52
C SER A 21 0.96 -11.94 -24.60
N GLY A 22 1.03 -11.24 -25.73
CA GLY A 22 0.31 -9.98 -25.94
C GLY A 22 1.06 -8.77 -25.38
N SER A 23 0.37 -7.64 -25.31
CA SER A 23 0.92 -6.40 -24.78
C SER A 23 -0.13 -5.62 -24.03
N MET A 24 0.31 -4.83 -23.06
CA MET A 24 -0.53 -3.94 -22.29
C MET A 24 0.03 -2.52 -22.41
N HIS A 25 -0.85 -1.57 -22.68
CA HIS A 25 -0.49 -0.17 -22.84
C HIS A 25 -1.21 0.64 -21.77
N LEU A 26 -0.45 1.31 -20.91
CA LEU A 26 -0.98 2.34 -20.00
C LEU A 26 -0.98 3.68 -20.73
N GLY A 27 -2.08 4.43 -20.59
CA GLY A 27 -2.16 5.79 -21.10
C GLY A 27 -1.13 6.69 -20.42
N ALA A 28 -0.59 7.66 -21.16
CA ALA A 28 0.51 8.51 -20.70
C ALA A 28 0.20 9.33 -19.43
N THR A 29 -1.08 9.54 -19.12
CA THR A 29 -1.54 10.34 -17.97
C THR A 29 -2.08 9.48 -16.81
N ILE A 30 -1.93 8.15 -16.88
CA ILE A 30 -2.43 7.26 -15.82
C ILE A 30 -1.38 7.16 -14.71
N GLU A 31 -1.78 7.48 -13.49
CA GLU A 31 -1.05 7.10 -12.28
C GLU A 31 -1.62 5.79 -11.74
N LEU A 32 -0.79 4.75 -11.73
CA LEU A 32 -1.20 3.40 -11.38
C LEU A 32 -0.96 3.13 -9.90
N GLY A 33 -2.00 2.70 -9.18
CA GLY A 33 -1.92 2.21 -7.81
C GLY A 33 -2.28 0.73 -7.72
N TYR A 34 -1.50 -0.05 -6.98
CA TYR A 34 -1.77 -1.47 -6.72
C TYR A 34 -1.66 -1.77 -5.23
N PHE A 35 -2.73 -2.32 -4.66
CA PHE A 35 -2.78 -2.79 -3.27
C PHE A 35 -2.78 -4.32 -3.25
N PRO A 36 -1.68 -4.99 -2.89
CA PRO A 36 -1.59 -6.44 -2.92
C PRO A 36 -2.41 -7.07 -1.79
N GLN A 37 -2.84 -8.32 -2.00
CA GLN A 37 -3.56 -9.09 -0.98
C GLN A 37 -2.68 -9.45 0.22
N ASP A 38 -1.38 -9.65 -0.02
CA ASP A 38 -0.38 -9.88 1.01
C ASP A 38 0.53 -8.65 1.10
N THR A 39 0.44 -7.95 2.22
CA THR A 39 1.22 -6.75 2.54
C THR A 39 2.21 -7.00 3.67
N SER A 40 2.35 -8.24 4.15
CA SER A 40 3.19 -8.58 5.30
C SER A 40 4.64 -8.11 5.11
N ASN A 41 5.17 -8.23 3.89
CA ASN A 41 6.52 -7.80 3.53
C ASN A 41 6.67 -6.28 3.30
N LEU A 42 5.59 -5.48 3.41
CA LEU A 42 5.66 -4.02 3.27
C LEU A 42 5.87 -3.34 4.63
N ILE A 43 5.53 -4.02 5.73
CA ILE A 43 5.64 -3.49 7.09
C ILE A 43 6.81 -4.18 7.79
N CYS A 44 8.02 -3.91 7.30
CA CYS A 44 9.25 -4.57 7.77
C CYS A 44 10.04 -3.72 8.77
N GLU A 45 9.72 -2.44 8.91
CA GLU A 45 10.47 -1.50 9.73
C GLU A 45 9.82 -1.31 11.09
N ASN A 46 10.65 -1.28 12.14
CA ASN A 46 10.20 -1.02 13.50
C ASN A 46 10.02 0.49 13.75
N LEU A 47 9.13 1.09 12.97
CA LEU A 47 8.75 2.49 13.03
C LEU A 47 7.37 2.66 13.63
N LYS A 48 7.10 3.83 14.24
CA LYS A 48 5.74 4.21 14.60
C LYS A 48 4.89 4.37 13.36
N LEU A 49 3.58 4.22 13.49
CA LEU A 49 2.65 4.25 12.36
C LEU A 49 2.75 5.55 11.52
N TYR A 50 2.87 6.71 12.17
CA TYR A 50 3.03 7.97 11.44
C TYR A 50 4.40 8.11 10.78
N GLU A 51 5.46 7.56 11.38
CA GLU A 51 6.81 7.57 10.83
C GLU A 51 6.91 6.66 9.61
N TRP A 52 6.27 5.49 9.67
CA TRP A 52 6.21 4.55 8.55
C TRP A 52 5.46 5.12 7.33
N LEU A 53 4.45 5.98 7.56
CA LEU A 53 3.73 6.67 6.48
C LEU A 53 4.48 7.85 5.88
N MET A 54 5.53 8.35 6.53
CA MET A 54 6.33 9.43 5.99
C MET A 54 7.15 8.95 4.80
N SER A 55 7.22 9.78 3.77
CA SER A 55 8.05 9.53 2.58
C SER A 55 8.51 10.84 1.95
N GLU A 56 9.34 10.78 0.92
CA GLU A 56 9.73 11.96 0.16
C GLU A 56 8.53 12.79 -0.37
N LYS A 57 7.42 12.11 -0.68
CA LYS A 57 6.17 12.74 -1.16
C LYS A 57 5.22 13.17 -0.03
N PHE A 58 5.32 12.56 1.15
CA PHE A 58 4.40 12.78 2.26
C PHE A 58 5.19 13.06 3.54
N LYS A 59 5.43 14.34 3.84
CA LYS A 59 6.24 14.77 5.01
C LYS A 59 5.45 15.56 6.06
N ASP A 60 4.24 16.01 5.72
CA ASP A 60 3.41 16.78 6.65
C ASP A 60 2.80 15.86 7.71
N LEU A 61 3.30 15.99 8.95
CA LEU A 61 2.85 15.18 10.07
C LEU A 61 1.37 15.43 10.41
N ASP A 62 0.88 16.66 10.27
CA ASP A 62 -0.53 16.97 10.57
C ASP A 62 -1.46 16.32 9.54
N GLU A 63 -1.08 16.35 8.26
CA GLU A 63 -1.81 15.66 7.20
C GLU A 63 -1.84 14.13 7.42
N ILE A 64 -0.70 13.54 7.78
CA ILE A 64 -0.59 12.10 8.08
C ILE A 64 -1.47 11.74 9.29
N ARG A 65 -1.41 12.51 10.38
CA ARG A 65 -2.23 12.26 11.58
C ARG A 65 -3.72 12.40 11.30
N LYS A 66 -4.12 13.37 10.46
CA LYS A 66 -5.50 13.51 10.00
C LYS A 66 -5.93 12.32 9.14
N CYS A 67 -5.06 11.82 8.27
CA CYS A 67 -5.33 10.63 7.46
C CYS A 67 -5.53 9.39 8.34
N LEU A 68 -4.63 9.16 9.29
CA LEU A 68 -4.74 8.08 10.27
C LEU A 68 -6.05 8.17 11.07
N GLY A 69 -6.43 9.37 11.51
CA GLY A 69 -7.70 9.60 12.19
C GLY A 69 -8.93 9.20 11.36
N ARG A 70 -8.92 9.48 10.04
CA ARG A 70 -9.99 9.04 9.12
C ARG A 70 -10.04 7.52 8.95
N MET A 71 -8.92 6.84 9.18
CA MET A 71 -8.80 5.38 9.17
C MET A 71 -8.99 4.76 10.56
N LEU A 72 -9.52 5.52 11.54
CA LEU A 72 -9.79 5.09 12.92
C LEU A 72 -8.55 4.86 13.80
N PHE A 73 -7.36 5.25 13.36
CA PHE A 73 -6.16 5.27 14.18
C PHE A 73 -6.06 6.64 14.85
N SER A 74 -6.37 6.74 16.14
CA SER A 74 -6.40 8.02 16.87
C SER A 74 -5.66 7.94 18.21
N GLY A 75 -5.22 9.09 18.72
CA GLY A 75 -4.53 9.17 20.01
C GLY A 75 -3.30 8.26 20.08
N SER A 76 -3.27 7.36 21.07
CA SER A 76 -2.18 6.43 21.29
C SER A 76 -2.02 5.37 20.19
N ASP A 77 -3.03 5.13 19.36
CA ASP A 77 -2.92 4.17 18.26
C ASP A 77 -1.93 4.63 17.18
N GLN A 78 -1.75 5.94 17.01
CA GLN A 78 -0.80 6.50 16.05
C GLN A 78 0.66 6.36 16.52
N GLU A 79 0.87 6.18 17.82
CA GLU A 79 2.19 5.99 18.44
C GLU A 79 2.62 4.51 18.47
N LYS A 80 1.72 3.59 18.09
CA LYS A 80 2.04 2.16 18.00
C LYS A 80 3.05 1.88 16.89
N MET A 81 3.83 0.83 17.08
CA MET A 81 4.70 0.31 16.02
C MET A 81 3.85 -0.27 14.90
N ALA A 82 4.21 0.01 13.64
CA ALA A 82 3.48 -0.50 12.48
C ALA A 82 3.41 -2.04 12.50
N THR A 83 4.47 -2.70 12.97
CA THR A 83 4.57 -4.16 13.14
C THR A 83 3.67 -4.75 14.22
N SER A 84 3.15 -3.91 15.14
CA SER A 84 2.26 -4.35 16.23
C SER A 84 0.79 -4.39 15.85
N LEU A 85 0.45 -3.95 14.63
CA LEU A 85 -0.91 -3.96 14.12
C LEU A 85 -1.31 -5.39 13.73
N SER A 86 -2.54 -5.76 14.06
CA SER A 86 -3.07 -7.13 13.97
C SER A 86 -3.50 -7.51 12.54
N GLY A 87 -2.63 -7.28 11.55
CA GLY A 87 -2.92 -7.49 10.12
C GLY A 87 -3.78 -8.72 9.80
#